data_AF-A0A8R2B9Q8-F1
#
_entry.id   AF-A0A8R2B9Q8-F1
#
_cell.length_a   1.000
_cell.length_b   1.000
_cell.length_c   1.000
_cell.angle_alpha   90.00
_cell.angle_beta   90.00
_cell.angle_gamma   90.00
#
_symmetry.space_group_name_H-M   'P 1'
#
loop_
_entity.id
_entity.type
_entity.pdbx_description
1 polymer ?
#
loop_
_entity_poly.entity_id
_entity_poly.type
_entity_poly.pdbx_seq_one_letter_code
_entity_poly.pdbx_strand_id
1 'polypeptide(L)'
;MVSDIWLTDDSYIFPSSGKRNLNFQRCWFKRWNWLAYSEKDDRAYCKYCVLFAGKGGGVGKQTFGNLIKKPFKNWKDAIEVFNNHTNCEYHKNCILKGTCAKQILEKKVEPIDIQIDSGIKRKIIENRKKSYSYH
;
A
#
# COMPACT_ATOMS: atom_id res chain seq x y z
N MET A 1 0.44 14.97 7.37
CA MET A 1 1.18 14.79 6.10
C MET A 1 2.08 13.59 6.24
N VAL A 2 1.68 12.44 5.69
CA VAL A 2 2.54 11.24 5.64
C VAL A 2 3.08 11.14 4.21
N SER A 3 3.99 12.06 3.86
CA SER A 3 4.59 12.17 2.52
C SER A 3 6.01 11.59 2.48
N ASP A 4 6.75 11.60 3.59
CA ASP A 4 8.22 11.53 3.52
C ASP A 4 8.84 10.36 4.29
N ILE A 5 8.20 9.17 4.25
CA ILE A 5 8.70 8.03 5.06
C ILE A 5 9.83 7.22 4.37
N TRP A 6 10.18 7.47 3.10
CA TRP A 6 11.08 6.53 2.39
C TRP A 6 12.14 7.15 1.47
N LEU A 7 12.42 8.45 1.59
CA LEU A 7 13.56 9.04 0.89
C LEU A 7 14.75 8.97 1.85
N THR A 8 15.70 8.08 1.56
CA THR A 8 17.04 8.21 2.15
C THR A 8 17.58 9.59 1.78
N ASP A 9 18.36 10.23 2.66
CA ASP A 9 19.06 11.49 2.35
C ASP A 9 19.64 11.43 0.92
N ASP A 10 19.56 12.50 0.14
CA ASP A 10 20.10 12.54 -1.22
C ASP A 10 21.58 12.16 -1.28
N SER A 11 22.30 12.30 -0.16
CA SER A 11 23.67 11.83 0.03
C SER A 11 23.83 10.31 0.16
N TYR A 12 22.75 9.56 0.43
CA TYR A 12 22.83 8.12 0.66
C TYR A 12 23.26 7.35 -0.59
N ILE A 13 24.31 6.55 -0.42
CA ILE A 13 24.94 5.75 -1.46
C ILE A 13 24.39 4.32 -1.36
N PHE A 14 23.68 3.88 -2.40
CA PHE A 14 23.18 2.52 -2.47
C PHE A 14 24.32 1.53 -2.68
N PRO A 15 24.40 0.45 -1.89
CA PRO A 15 25.46 -0.54 -2.01
C PRO A 15 25.43 -1.21 -3.39
N SER A 16 26.60 -1.33 -4.00
CA SER A 16 26.80 -2.06 -5.26
C SER A 16 26.95 -3.55 -5.01
N SER A 17 26.36 -4.36 -5.89
CA SER A 17 26.45 -5.82 -5.82
C SER A 17 26.83 -6.44 -7.17
N GLY A 18 27.56 -7.56 -7.11
CA GLY A 18 27.91 -8.40 -8.25
C GLY A 18 29.02 -7.85 -9.15
N LYS A 19 29.38 -8.60 -10.19
CA LYS A 19 30.52 -8.30 -11.08
C LYS A 19 30.43 -6.97 -11.85
N ARG A 20 29.21 -6.46 -12.01
CA ARG A 20 28.93 -5.22 -12.77
C ARG A 20 28.77 -4.00 -11.86
N ASN A 21 28.96 -4.16 -10.54
CA ASN A 21 28.78 -3.08 -9.55
C ASN A 21 27.45 -2.33 -9.69
N LEU A 22 26.37 -3.08 -9.96
CA LEU A 22 25.04 -2.48 -10.07
C LEU A 22 24.47 -2.22 -8.68
N ASN A 23 23.73 -1.14 -8.54
CA ASN A 23 23.01 -0.78 -7.32
C ASN A 23 21.60 -0.25 -7.64
N PHE A 24 20.80 -0.11 -6.59
CA PHE A 24 19.53 0.57 -6.66
C PHE A 24 19.73 2.04 -7.09
N GLN A 25 18.90 2.53 -8.02
CA GLN A 25 18.99 3.91 -8.49
C GLN A 25 17.94 4.79 -7.80
N ARG A 26 18.39 5.88 -7.16
CA ARG A 26 17.51 6.86 -6.51
C ARG A 26 16.40 7.38 -7.43
N CYS A 27 16.73 7.62 -8.71
CA CYS A 27 15.78 8.14 -9.69
C CYS A 27 14.56 7.22 -9.89
N TRP A 28 14.67 5.94 -9.52
CA TRP A 28 13.56 4.99 -9.59
C TRP A 28 12.41 5.34 -8.66
N PHE A 29 12.64 6.02 -7.53
CA PHE A 29 11.55 6.50 -6.67
C PHE A 29 10.62 7.48 -7.39
N LYS A 30 11.18 8.35 -8.25
CA LYS A 30 10.39 9.30 -9.04
C LYS A 30 9.58 8.59 -10.12
N ARG A 31 10.15 7.54 -10.73
CA ARG A 31 9.51 6.78 -11.82
C ARG A 31 8.44 5.80 -11.32
N TRP A 32 8.67 5.14 -10.19
CA TRP A 32 7.76 4.19 -9.57
C TRP A 32 7.48 4.61 -8.13
N ASN A 33 6.48 5.48 -7.95
CA ASN A 33 6.14 6.06 -6.64
C ASN A 33 5.68 5.02 -5.59
N TRP A 34 5.37 3.79 -6.00
CA TRP A 34 5.04 2.66 -5.13
C TRP A 34 6.27 1.91 -4.62
N LEU A 35 7.44 2.16 -5.21
CA LEU A 35 8.70 1.51 -4.88
C LEU A 35 9.20 1.99 -3.51
N ALA A 36 9.68 1.05 -2.71
CA ALA A 36 10.36 1.28 -1.46
C ALA A 36 11.66 0.47 -1.42
N TYR A 37 12.66 0.97 -0.69
CA TYR A 37 13.93 0.29 -0.50
C TYR A 37 14.20 0.09 0.99
N SER A 38 14.65 -1.10 1.36
CA SER A 38 15.12 -1.43 2.71
C SER A 38 16.64 -1.43 2.69
N GLU A 39 17.25 -0.49 3.41
CA GLU A 39 18.71 -0.47 3.63
C GLU A 39 19.17 -1.73 4.36
N LYS A 40 18.43 -2.15 5.38
CA LYS A 40 18.73 -3.35 6.17
C LYS A 40 18.84 -4.61 5.30
N ASP A 41 17.97 -4.74 4.30
CA ASP A 41 17.94 -5.93 3.44
C ASP A 41 18.69 -5.74 2.13
N ASP A 42 19.09 -4.50 1.81
CA ASP A 42 19.56 -4.04 0.50
C ASP A 42 18.64 -4.48 -0.66
N ARG A 43 17.33 -4.21 -0.50
CA ARG A 43 16.31 -4.74 -1.41
C ARG A 43 15.15 -3.79 -1.65
N ALA A 44 14.57 -3.92 -2.84
CA ALA A 44 13.38 -3.19 -3.24
C ALA A 44 12.08 -3.98 -2.95
N TYR A 45 11.03 -3.22 -2.65
CA TYR A 45 9.69 -3.66 -2.28
C TYR A 45 8.62 -2.79 -2.95
N CYS A 46 7.39 -3.30 -3.00
CA CYS A 46 6.20 -2.48 -3.30
C CYS A 46 5.41 -2.24 -2.02
N LYS A 47 5.36 -0.98 -1.55
CA LYS A 47 4.74 -0.64 -0.26
C LYS A 47 3.27 -1.01 -0.18
N TYR A 48 2.53 -0.87 -1.28
CA TYR A 48 1.12 -1.23 -1.34
C TYR A 48 0.92 -2.74 -1.35
N CYS A 49 1.71 -3.47 -2.13
CA CYS A 49 1.54 -4.91 -2.22
C CYS A 49 1.99 -5.62 -0.94
N VAL A 50 3.05 -5.15 -0.27
CA VAL A 50 3.44 -5.68 1.05
C VAL A 50 2.30 -5.56 2.07
N LEU A 51 1.55 -4.45 2.05
CA LEU A 51 0.48 -4.19 3.02
C LEU A 51 -0.87 -4.80 2.64
N PHE A 52 -1.24 -4.80 1.35
CA PHE A 52 -2.62 -5.02 0.90
C PHE A 52 -2.83 -6.26 0.01
N ALA A 53 -1.77 -7.00 -0.33
CA ALA A 53 -1.88 -8.16 -1.22
C ALA A 53 -2.55 -9.38 -0.58
N GLY A 54 -2.66 -9.45 0.76
CA GLY A 54 -3.27 -10.57 1.48
C GLY A 54 -2.51 -11.90 1.31
N LYS A 55 -3.16 -13.04 1.63
CA LYS A 55 -2.56 -14.39 1.49
C LYS A 55 -2.61 -14.97 0.06
N GLY A 56 -3.32 -14.33 -0.87
CA GLY A 56 -3.41 -14.75 -2.28
C GLY A 56 -3.93 -13.63 -3.18
N GLY A 57 -3.21 -13.34 -4.27
CA GLY A 57 -3.60 -12.32 -5.23
C GLY A 57 -4.75 -12.79 -6.10
N GLY A 58 -5.99 -12.53 -5.67
CA GLY A 58 -7.19 -12.67 -6.49
C GLY A 58 -7.47 -14.07 -7.06
N VAL A 59 -8.53 -14.13 -7.87
CA VAL A 59 -8.96 -15.34 -8.59
C VAL A 59 -7.83 -15.76 -9.54
N GLY A 60 -7.35 -17.00 -9.42
CA GLY A 60 -6.36 -17.59 -10.34
C GLY A 60 -4.97 -17.91 -9.78
N LYS A 61 -4.75 -17.85 -8.45
CA LYS A 61 -3.47 -18.26 -7.83
C LYS A 61 -2.23 -17.61 -8.47
N GLN A 62 -2.30 -16.32 -8.81
CA GLN A 62 -1.11 -15.57 -9.21
C GLN A 62 -0.09 -15.65 -8.06
N THR A 63 1.03 -16.33 -8.30
CA THR A 63 2.07 -16.46 -7.28
C THR A 63 2.65 -15.07 -7.03
N PHE A 64 2.67 -14.65 -5.76
CA PHE A 64 3.30 -13.37 -5.42
C PHE A 64 4.77 -13.44 -5.81
N GLY A 65 5.15 -12.64 -6.80
CA GLY A 65 6.50 -12.60 -7.33
C GLY A 65 7.45 -11.75 -6.49
N ASN A 66 8.43 -11.17 -7.19
CA ASN A 66 9.37 -10.19 -6.66
C ASN A 66 8.63 -8.96 -6.08
N LEU A 67 9.27 -8.24 -5.15
CA LEU A 67 8.77 -7.01 -4.48
C LEU A 67 7.72 -7.23 -3.38
N ILE A 68 7.28 -8.47 -3.15
CA ILE A 68 6.31 -8.84 -2.09
C ILE A 68 6.88 -9.91 -1.18
N LYS A 69 6.96 -11.17 -1.66
CA LYS A 69 7.50 -12.30 -0.87
C LYS A 69 9.00 -12.46 -1.04
N LYS A 70 9.51 -12.14 -2.23
CA LYS A 70 10.93 -12.17 -2.56
C LYS A 70 11.41 -10.73 -2.75
N PRO A 71 12.13 -10.17 -1.77
CA PRO A 71 12.62 -8.81 -1.87
C PRO A 71 13.68 -8.71 -2.98
N PHE A 72 13.54 -7.71 -3.85
CA PHE A 72 14.19 -7.66 -5.16
C PHE A 72 15.58 -7.01 -5.08
N LYS A 73 16.60 -7.67 -5.65
CA LYS A 73 18.00 -7.19 -5.68
C LYS A 73 18.68 -7.35 -7.05
N ASN A 74 18.00 -7.93 -8.05
CA ASN A 74 18.61 -8.11 -9.37
C ASN A 74 18.52 -6.82 -10.19
N TRP A 75 19.43 -5.89 -9.92
CA TRP A 75 19.40 -4.55 -10.50
C TRP A 75 19.50 -4.51 -12.03
N LYS A 76 20.06 -5.56 -12.65
CA LYS A 76 20.13 -5.71 -14.11
C LYS A 76 18.74 -5.71 -14.75
N ASP A 77 17.78 -6.39 -14.10
CA ASP A 77 16.45 -6.62 -14.65
C ASP A 77 15.40 -5.68 -14.00
N ALA A 78 15.87 -4.67 -13.25
CA ALA A 78 15.02 -3.81 -12.43
C ALA A 78 13.92 -3.10 -13.23
N ILE A 79 14.30 -2.47 -14.36
CA ILE A 79 13.36 -1.70 -15.19
C ILE A 79 12.23 -2.60 -15.70
N GLU A 80 12.58 -3.78 -16.22
CA GLU A 80 11.61 -4.75 -16.73
C GLU A 80 10.69 -5.25 -15.61
N VAL A 81 11.26 -5.65 -14.47
CA VAL A 81 10.49 -6.14 -13.33
C VAL A 81 9.54 -5.08 -12.78
N PHE A 82 9.98 -3.82 -12.68
CA PHE A 82 9.14 -2.74 -12.18
C PHE A 82 8.02 -2.38 -13.16
N ASN A 83 8.30 -2.37 -14.47
CA ASN A 83 7.28 -2.16 -15.49
C ASN A 83 6.23 -3.30 -15.47
N ASN A 84 6.68 -4.55 -15.44
CA ASN A 84 5.79 -5.71 -15.38
C ASN A 84 4.93 -5.68 -14.11
N HIS A 85 5.52 -5.37 -12.95
CA HIS A 85 4.80 -5.24 -11.68
C HIS A 85 3.75 -4.13 -11.71
N THR A 86 4.09 -2.96 -12.29
CA THR A 86 3.15 -1.83 -12.43
C THR A 86 1.89 -2.24 -13.21
N ASN A 87 2.04 -3.11 -14.21
CA ASN A 87 0.95 -3.56 -15.06
C ASN A 87 0.14 -4.73 -14.46
N CYS A 88 0.62 -5.37 -13.40
CA CYS A 88 -0.08 -6.48 -12.75
C CYS A 88 -1.41 -6.03 -12.11
N GLU A 89 -2.47 -6.83 -12.31
CA GLU A 89 -3.80 -6.50 -11.79
C GLU A 89 -3.87 -6.47 -10.26
N TYR A 90 -3.18 -7.40 -9.59
CA TYR A 90 -3.11 -7.38 -8.13
C TYR A 90 -2.41 -6.12 -7.60
N HIS A 91 -1.44 -5.56 -8.35
CA HIS A 91 -0.74 -4.34 -7.95
C HIS A 91 -1.70 -3.16 -7.95
N LYS A 92 -2.46 -2.99 -9.05
CA LYS A 92 -3.51 -1.97 -9.17
C LYS A 92 -4.53 -2.08 -8.04
N ASN A 93 -4.98 -3.30 -7.73
CA ASN A 93 -5.89 -3.54 -6.62
C ASN A 93 -5.29 -3.17 -5.25
N CYS A 94 -4.01 -3.43 -5.01
CA CYS A 94 -3.32 -3.02 -3.79
C CYS A 94 -3.19 -1.50 -3.69
N ILE A 95 -2.92 -0.82 -4.81
CA ILE A 95 -2.89 0.64 -4.88
C ILE A 95 -4.25 1.20 -4.49
N LEU A 96 -5.35 0.71 -5.09
CA LEU A 96 -6.72 1.14 -4.77
C LEU A 96 -7.06 0.94 -3.28
N LYS A 97 -6.72 -0.23 -2.71
CA LYS A 97 -6.93 -0.48 -1.28
C LYS A 97 -6.15 0.50 -0.41
N GLY A 98 -4.88 0.75 -0.75
CA GLY A 98 -4.04 1.66 0.01
C GLY A 98 -4.46 3.11 -0.10
N THR A 99 -4.92 3.57 -1.27
CA THR A 99 -5.44 4.93 -1.44
C THR A 99 -6.75 5.13 -0.69
N CYS A 100 -7.67 4.17 -0.74
CA CYS A 100 -8.89 4.20 0.07
C CYS A 100 -8.57 4.23 1.57
N ALA A 101 -7.69 3.35 2.03
CA ALA A 101 -7.28 3.32 3.44
C ALA A 101 -6.66 4.66 3.88
N LYS A 102 -5.77 5.22 3.06
CA LYS A 102 -5.16 6.54 3.32
C LYS A 102 -6.22 7.63 3.43
N GLN A 103 -7.19 7.68 2.52
CA GLN A 103 -8.27 8.67 2.55
C GLN A 103 -9.15 8.54 3.80
N ILE A 104 -9.50 7.32 4.22
CA ILE A 104 -10.28 7.06 5.43
C ILE A 104 -9.53 7.59 6.66
N LEU A 105 -8.23 7.27 6.76
CA LEU A 105 -7.38 7.70 7.86
C LEU A 105 -7.18 9.23 7.89
N GLU A 106 -6.98 9.86 6.74
CA GLU A 106 -6.79 11.31 6.63
C GLU A 106 -8.08 12.09 6.90
N LYS A 107 -9.23 11.57 6.47
CA LYS A 107 -10.53 12.24 6.66
C LYS A 107 -11.18 11.94 8.02
N LYS A 108 -10.54 11.15 8.89
CA LYS A 108 -11.12 10.67 10.18
C LYS A 108 -12.56 10.15 10.01
N VAL A 109 -12.84 9.43 8.92
CA VAL A 109 -14.17 8.84 8.76
C VAL A 109 -14.23 7.65 9.71
N GLU A 110 -15.10 7.74 10.72
CA GLU A 110 -15.27 6.65 11.68
C GLU A 110 -15.58 5.33 10.96
N PRO A 111 -15.10 4.18 11.46
CA PRO A 111 -15.42 2.88 10.88
C PRO A 111 -16.92 2.71 10.62
N ILE A 112 -17.30 2.05 9.53
CA ILE A 112 -18.71 1.97 9.09
C ILE A 112 -19.60 1.34 10.17
N ASP A 113 -19.03 0.42 10.94
CA ASP A 113 -19.57 -0.25 12.11
C ASP A 113 -19.95 0.73 13.24
N ILE A 114 -19.15 1.78 13.46
CA ILE A 114 -19.44 2.85 14.43
C ILE A 114 -20.54 3.79 13.90
N GLN A 115 -20.53 4.07 12.59
CA GLN A 115 -21.56 4.91 11.96
C GLN A 115 -22.94 4.23 11.94
N ILE A 116 -22.98 2.91 11.74
CA ILE A 116 -24.21 2.13 11.78
C ILE A 116 -24.75 2.06 13.22
N ASP A 117 -23.91 1.80 14.22
CA ASP A 117 -24.34 1.75 15.63
C ASP A 117 -24.94 3.09 16.09
N SER A 118 -24.26 4.20 15.77
CA SER A 118 -24.75 5.54 16.10
C SER A 118 -26.03 5.89 15.33
N GLY A 119 -26.15 5.50 14.07
CA GLY A 119 -27.36 5.67 13.26
C GLY A 119 -28.56 4.86 13.77
N ILE A 120 -28.34 3.62 14.19
CA ILE A 120 -29.37 2.75 14.78
C ILE A 120 -29.79 3.30 16.15
N LYS A 121 -28.85 3.69 17.02
CA LYS A 121 -29.16 4.32 18.33
C LYS A 121 -30.02 5.57 18.16
N ARG A 122 -29.71 6.44 17.20
CA ARG A 122 -30.48 7.66 16.93
C ARG A 122 -31.90 7.36 16.49
N LYS A 123 -32.09 6.42 15.56
CA LYS A 123 -33.41 5.97 15.11
C LYS A 123 -34.24 5.36 16.24
N ILE A 124 -33.62 4.58 17.13
CA ILE A 124 -34.30 4.00 18.29
C ILE A 124 -34.79 5.10 19.24
N ILE A 125 -33.98 6.13 19.50
CA ILE A 125 -34.36 7.26 20.36
C ILE A 125 -35.49 8.08 19.72
N GLU A 126 -35.42 8.38 18.42
CA GLU A 126 -36.49 9.09 17.71
C GLU A 126 -37.81 8.31 17.72
N ASN A 127 -37.76 7.00 17.47
CA ASN A 127 -38.95 6.15 17.51
C ASN A 127 -39.55 6.08 18.93
N ARG A 128 -38.71 6.04 19.98
CA ARG A 128 -39.16 6.12 21.36
C ARG A 128 -39.85 7.46 21.65
N LYS A 129 -39.27 8.59 21.23
CA LYS A 129 -39.88 9.93 21.40
C LYS A 129 -41.22 10.07 20.69
N LYS A 130 -41.35 9.53 19.47
CA LYS A 130 -42.62 9.51 18.73
C LYS A 130 -43.68 8.68 19.44
N SER A 131 -43.31 7.60 20.12
CA SER A 131 -44.26 6.77 20.87
C SER A 131 -44.88 7.50 22.07
N TYR A 132 -44.21 8.52 22.63
CA TYR A 132 -44.71 9.32 23.75
C TYR A 132 -45.53 10.55 23.33
N SER A 133 -45.59 10.89 22.04
CA SER A 133 -46.39 12.01 21.54
C SER A 133 -47.81 11.62 21.08
N TYR A 134 -48.17 10.33 21.20
CA TYR A 134 -49.49 9.79 20.86
C TYR A 134 -50.33 9.41 22.10
N HIS A 135 -49.88 9.78 23.29
CA HIS A 135 -50.63 9.73 24.56
C HIS A 135 -50.69 11.14 25.15
#